data_AF-A0A2I3TPV7-F1
#
_entry.id   AF-A0A2I3TPV7-F1
#
_cell.length_a   1.000
_cell.length_b   1.000
_cell.length_c   1.000
_cell.angle_alpha   90.00
_cell.angle_beta   90.00
_cell.angle_gamma   90.00
#
_symmetry.space_group_name_H-M   'P 1'
#
loop_
_entity.id
_entity.type
_entity.pdbx_description
1 polymer ?
#
loop_
_entity_poly.entity_id
_entity_poly.type
_entity_poly.pdbx_seq_one_letter_code
_entity_poly.pdbx_strand_id
1 'polypeptide(L)'
;MALEAAGGPPEETLSLWKREQARLKAHVVDRDTEAWQRDPAFSGLQRVGGVDVSFVKGDSVRACASLVVLSFPELEFCLQVAKQNGSSLPSACQPFCCWKQLPAP
;
A
#
# COMPACT_ATOMS: atom_id res chain seq x y z
N MET A 1 31.35 5.94 5.16
CA MET A 1 31.50 4.58 5.70
C MET A 1 30.31 4.32 6.60
N ALA A 2 29.22 3.75 6.07
CA ALA A 2 28.02 3.45 6.86
C ALA A 2 28.13 2.00 7.34
N LEU A 3 28.15 1.82 8.65
CA LEU A 3 28.30 0.55 9.34
C LEU A 3 26.95 -0.20 9.32
N GLU A 4 26.98 -1.37 8.66
CA GLU A 4 26.27 -2.61 9.02
C GLU A 4 25.16 -2.52 10.08
N ALA A 5 23.90 -2.60 9.60
CA ALA A 5 22.79 -3.22 10.31
C ALA A 5 21.84 -3.85 9.27
N ALA A 6 22.37 -4.74 8.43
CA ALA A 6 21.57 -5.52 7.48
C ALA A 6 21.17 -6.88 8.09
N GLY A 7 20.61 -6.86 9.30
CA GLY A 7 19.88 -8.01 9.84
C GLY A 7 18.47 -8.03 9.26
N GLY A 8 18.03 -9.15 8.71
CA GLY A 8 16.61 -9.35 8.40
C GLY A 8 15.73 -9.15 9.64
N PRO A 9 14.41 -8.92 9.48
CA PRO A 9 13.52 -8.86 10.64
C PRO A 9 13.64 -10.15 11.48
N PRO A 10 13.51 -10.07 12.82
CA PRO A 10 13.56 -11.24 13.69
C PRO A 10 12.60 -12.34 13.22
N GLU A 11 12.95 -13.60 13.44
CA GLU A 11 12.14 -14.75 13.03
C GLU A 11 10.72 -14.73 13.63
N GLU A 12 10.60 -14.23 14.87
CA GLU A 12 9.31 -13.98 15.52
C GLU A 12 8.46 -12.96 14.75
N THR A 13 9.07 -11.86 14.29
CA THR A 13 8.41 -10.84 13.47
C THR A 13 7.94 -11.42 12.13
N LEU A 14 8.77 -12.23 11.47
CA LEU A 14 8.38 -12.91 10.23
C LEU A 14 7.22 -13.89 10.45
N SER A 15 7.23 -14.62 11.57
CA SER A 15 6.18 -15.56 11.92
C SER A 15 4.85 -14.84 12.20
N LEU A 16 4.89 -13.71 12.91
CA LEU A 16 3.74 -12.84 13.12
C LEU A 16 3.17 -12.34 11.78
N TRP A 17 4.02 -11.83 10.90
CA TRP A 17 3.57 -11.30 9.60
C TRP A 17 2.99 -12.37 8.68
N LYS A 18 3.56 -13.57 8.67
CA LYS A 18 2.98 -14.70 7.91
C LYS A 18 1.58 -15.05 8.40
N ARG A 19 1.40 -15.13 9.72
CA ARG A 19 0.09 -15.39 10.32
C ARG A 19 -0.91 -14.29 9.97
N GLU A 20 -0.49 -13.03 10.08
CA GLU A 20 -1.37 -11.90 9.80
C GLU A 20 -1.73 -11.78 8.33
N GLN A 21 -0.77 -12.04 7.43
CA GLN A 21 -1.03 -12.12 5.99
C GLN A 21 -2.05 -13.22 5.66
N ALA A 22 -1.95 -14.40 6.28
CA ALA A 22 -2.94 -15.46 6.10
C ALA A 22 -4.32 -15.07 6.63
N ARG A 23 -4.37 -14.44 7.82
CA ARG A 23 -5.61 -13.94 8.43
C ARG A 23 -6.31 -12.92 7.54
N LEU A 24 -5.59 -11.92 7.04
CA LEU A 24 -6.14 -10.88 6.18
C LEU A 24 -6.51 -11.41 4.80
N LYS A 25 -5.70 -12.32 4.23
CA LYS A 25 -6.01 -12.97 2.95
C LYS A 25 -7.34 -13.71 2.98
N ALA A 26 -7.72 -14.30 4.11
CA ALA A 26 -9.00 -14.98 4.27
C ALA A 26 -10.22 -14.04 4.18
N HIS A 27 -10.02 -12.72 4.31
CA HIS A 27 -11.08 -11.71 4.20
C HIS A 27 -11.16 -11.07 2.80
N VAL A 28 -10.31 -11.50 1.85
CA VAL A 28 -10.35 -11.00 0.48
C VAL A 28 -11.61 -11.50 -0.20
N VAL A 29 -12.41 -10.57 -0.72
CA VAL A 29 -13.56 -10.85 -1.58
C VAL A 29 -13.09 -10.73 -3.03
N ASP A 30 -13.09 -11.84 -3.76
CA ASP A 30 -12.56 -11.98 -5.12
C ASP A 30 -13.63 -11.82 -6.21
N ARG A 31 -14.75 -11.17 -5.88
CA ARG A 31 -15.90 -10.96 -6.75
C ARG A 31 -16.43 -9.53 -6.63
N ASP A 32 -17.14 -9.08 -7.65
CA ASP A 32 -17.79 -7.77 -7.67
C ASP A 32 -18.92 -7.66 -6.65
N THR A 33 -18.81 -6.67 -5.76
CA THR A 33 -19.77 -6.37 -4.70
C THR A 33 -20.75 -5.28 -5.10
N GLU A 34 -20.33 -4.35 -5.96
CA GLU A 34 -21.08 -3.15 -6.30
C GLU A 34 -21.85 -3.28 -7.61
N ALA A 35 -22.96 -2.55 -7.73
CA ALA A 35 -23.79 -2.56 -8.93
C ALA A 35 -23.05 -2.01 -10.18
N TRP A 36 -22.27 -0.93 -10.00
CA TRP A 36 -21.53 -0.29 -11.09
C TRP A 36 -20.46 -1.20 -11.68
N GLN A 37 -19.96 -2.22 -10.96
CA GLN A 37 -18.96 -3.16 -11.48
C GLN A 37 -19.55 -4.13 -12.52
N ARG A 38 -20.86 -4.38 -12.47
CA ARG A 38 -21.56 -5.31 -13.37
C ARG A 38 -22.06 -4.64 -14.65
N ASP A 39 -22.07 -3.31 -14.67
CA ASP A 39 -22.46 -2.54 -15.84
C ASP A 39 -21.24 -2.37 -16.77
N PRO A 40 -21.34 -2.72 -18.08
CA PRO A 40 -20.20 -2.62 -18.99
C PRO A 40 -19.62 -1.20 -19.15
N ALA A 41 -20.41 -0.16 -18.88
CA ALA A 41 -19.98 1.23 -18.93
C ALA A 41 -19.60 1.77 -17.54
N PHE A 42 -19.62 0.93 -16.50
CA PHE A 42 -19.44 1.31 -15.10
C PHE A 42 -20.41 2.38 -14.62
N SER A 43 -21.66 2.34 -15.11
CA SER A 43 -22.69 3.32 -14.79
C SER A 43 -22.88 3.45 -13.27
N GLY A 44 -22.66 4.66 -12.76
CA GLY A 44 -22.72 4.98 -11.32
C GLY A 44 -21.35 5.13 -10.64
N LEU A 45 -20.25 4.74 -11.29
CA LEU A 45 -18.90 5.07 -10.84
C LEU A 45 -18.60 6.54 -11.14
N GLN A 46 -18.35 7.34 -10.10
CA GLN A 46 -18.10 8.78 -10.25
C GLN A 46 -16.64 9.17 -10.00
N ARG A 47 -15.91 8.34 -9.24
CA ARG A 47 -14.58 8.67 -8.74
C ARG A 47 -13.69 7.45 -8.73
N VAL A 48 -12.45 7.62 -9.17
CA VAL A 48 -11.41 6.60 -9.15
C VAL A 48 -10.24 7.10 -8.32
N GLY A 49 -9.83 6.30 -7.34
CA GLY A 49 -8.66 6.58 -6.50
C GLY A 49 -7.40 5.92 -7.04
N GLY A 50 -6.27 6.62 -6.99
CA GLY A 50 -4.93 6.08 -7.26
C GLY A 50 -4.02 6.31 -6.06
N VAL A 51 -3.18 5.34 -5.72
CA VAL A 51 -2.21 5.44 -4.63
C VAL A 51 -0.82 5.06 -5.15
N ASP A 52 0.17 5.88 -4.82
CA ASP A 52 1.60 5.57 -5.03
C ASP A 52 2.37 5.71 -3.72
N VAL A 53 3.39 4.86 -3.54
CA VAL A 53 4.35 4.98 -2.43
C VAL A 53 5.77 4.90 -2.98
N SER A 54 6.47 6.03 -2.90
CA SER A 54 7.82 6.20 -3.42
C SER A 54 8.84 6.35 -2.28
N PHE A 55 9.89 5.53 -2.29
CA PHE A 55 10.99 5.61 -1.30
C PHE A 55 12.07 6.59 -1.75
N VAL A 56 12.67 7.30 -0.80
CA VAL A 56 13.74 8.26 -1.10
C VAL A 56 15.01 7.49 -1.51
N LYS A 57 15.65 7.89 -2.61
CA LYS A 57 16.88 7.24 -3.07
C LYS A 57 17.97 7.29 -1.99
N GLY A 58 18.51 6.11 -1.64
CA GLY A 58 19.52 5.99 -0.58
C GLY A 58 18.93 5.94 0.83
N ASP A 59 17.61 5.93 0.98
CA ASP A 59 16.92 5.86 2.27
C ASP A 59 15.76 4.86 2.21
N SER A 60 15.91 3.74 2.91
CA SER A 60 14.91 2.66 2.94
C SER A 60 13.81 2.84 3.98
N VAL A 61 13.88 3.94 4.74
CA VAL A 61 12.97 4.30 5.84
C VAL A 61 12.02 5.37 5.34
N ARG A 62 12.51 6.45 4.72
CA ARG A 62 11.63 7.54 4.25
C ARG A 62 10.89 7.17 2.97
N ALA A 63 9.57 7.27 3.04
CA ALA A 63 8.67 7.12 1.90
C ALA A 63 7.71 8.31 1.80
N CYS A 64 7.37 8.66 0.58
CA CYS A 64 6.28 9.57 0.25
C CYS A 64 5.11 8.73 -0.25
N ALA A 65 3.96 8.83 0.42
CA ALA A 65 2.71 8.25 -0.05
C ALA A 65 1.86 9.36 -0.67
N SER A 66 1.32 9.12 -1.87
CA SER A 66 0.39 10.01 -2.55
C SER A 66 -0.91 9.28 -2.82
N LEU A 67 -2.04 9.88 -2.44
CA LEU A 67 -3.39 9.48 -2.81
C LEU A 67 -3.96 10.54 -3.75
N VAL A 68 -4.47 10.12 -4.90
CA VAL A 68 -5.20 10.97 -5.83
C VAL A 68 -6.61 10.44 -6.04
N VAL A 69 -7.57 11.33 -6.25
CA VAL A 69 -8.93 10.99 -6.65
C VAL A 69 -9.26 11.76 -7.91
N LEU A 70 -9.69 11.04 -8.94
CA LEU A 70 -10.09 11.58 -10.23
C LEU A 70 -11.59 11.39 -10.43
N SER A 71 -12.23 12.27 -11.21
CA SER A 71 -13.58 12.04 -11.70
C SER A 71 -13.58 10.88 -12.71
N PHE A 72 -14.74 10.23 -12.88
CA PHE A 72 -14.96 9.22 -13.91
C PHE A 72 -16.29 9.52 -14.60
N PRO A 73 -16.35 9.46 -15.94
CA PRO A 73 -15.33 8.94 -16.87
C PRO A 73 -14.23 9.91 -17.32
N GLU A 74 -14.29 11.19 -16.94
CA GLU A 74 -13.42 12.24 -17.52
C GLU A 74 -11.96 12.16 -17.08
N LEU A 75 -11.67 11.46 -15.97
CA LEU A 75 -10.33 11.34 -15.37
C LEU A 75 -9.72 12.69 -15.01
N GLU A 76 -10.56 13.66 -14.61
CA GLU A 76 -10.10 14.96 -14.17
C GLU A 76 -9.75 14.94 -12.69
N PHE A 77 -8.71 15.69 -12.35
CA PHE A 77 -8.19 15.74 -10.99
C PHE A 77 -9.18 16.41 -10.03
N CYS A 78 -9.59 15.69 -8.98
CA CYS A 78 -10.45 16.23 -7.93
C CYS A 78 -9.68 16.54 -6.64
N LEU A 79 -8.77 15.65 -6.24
CA LEU A 79 -8.10 15.73 -4.93
C LEU A 79 -6.75 15.01 -4.94
N GLN A 80 -5.77 15.57 -4.22
CA GLN A 80 -4.51 14.91 -3.86
C GLN A 80 -4.18 15.12 -2.39
N VAL A 81 -3.70 14.06 -1.76
CA VAL A 81 -3.10 14.10 -0.43
C VAL A 81 -1.73 13.42 -0.52
N ALA A 82 -0.67 14.12 -0.13
CA ALA A 82 0.68 13.57 -0.03
C ALA A 82 1.16 13.63 1.42
N LYS A 83 1.72 12.53 1.92
CA LYS A 83 2.30 12.46 3.26
C LYS A 83 3.67 11.81 3.22
N GLN A 84 4.65 12.47 3.84
CA GLN A 84 5.98 11.91 4.04
C GLN A 84 6.04 11.25 5.42
N ASN A 85 6.34 9.96 5.47
CA ASN A 85 6.50 9.21 6.71
C ASN A 85 7.89 8.56 6.76
N GLY A 86 8.44 8.42 7.96
CA GLY A 86 9.56 7.51 8.22
C GLY A 86 9.03 6.11 8.57
N SER A 87 9.46 5.08 7.83
CA SER A 87 9.15 3.67 8.05
C SER A 87 10.23 3.03 8.93
N SER A 88 9.89 2.55 10.12
CA SER A 88 10.82 1.90 11.05
C SER A 88 11.22 0.46 10.65
N LEU A 89 10.85 -0.03 9.46
CA LEU A 89 10.99 -1.43 9.09
C LEU A 89 12.19 -1.71 8.15
N PRO A 90 12.97 -2.79 8.39
CA PRO A 90 14.21 -3.10 7.67
C PRO A 90 14.01 -3.42 6.17
N SER A 91 14.96 -3.03 5.33
CA SER A 91 14.91 -3.10 3.84
C SER A 91 14.74 -4.50 3.24
N ALA A 92 15.11 -5.55 3.97
CA ALA A 92 15.10 -6.93 3.49
C ALA A 92 13.75 -7.63 3.70
N CYS A 93 12.70 -7.18 3.00
CA CYS A 93 11.33 -7.69 3.16
C CYS A 93 10.56 -7.70 1.83
N GLN A 94 11.11 -8.28 0.76
CA GLN A 94 10.48 -8.27 -0.57
C GLN A 94 9.06 -8.87 -0.64
N PRO A 95 8.68 -9.92 0.11
CA PRO A 95 7.28 -10.38 0.14
C PRO A 95 6.39 -9.61 1.13
N PHE A 96 6.96 -8.70 1.94
CA PHE A 96 6.29 -7.99 3.04
C PHE A 96 6.37 -6.46 2.88
N CYS A 97 6.69 -5.95 1.69
CA CYS A 97 6.76 -4.52 1.40
C CYS A 97 5.47 -3.77 1.75
N CYS A 98 4.31 -4.44 1.66
CA CYS A 98 3.01 -3.88 2.04
C CYS A 98 2.96 -3.44 3.51
N TRP A 99 3.66 -4.14 4.42
CA TRP A 99 3.72 -3.75 5.85
C TRP A 99 4.51 -2.46 6.09
N LYS A 100 5.33 -2.02 5.14
CA LYS A 100 5.99 -0.70 5.18
C LYS A 100 5.12 0.44 4.70
N GLN A 101 4.09 0.11 3.92
CA GLN A 101 3.22 1.06 3.23
C GLN A 101 1.91 1.31 4.00
N LEU A 102 1.56 0.41 4.92
CA LEU A 102 0.44 0.53 5.83
C LEU A 102 0.90 1.05 7.21
N PRO A 103 0.02 1.74 7.98
CA PRO A 103 0.28 2.02 9.38
C PRO A 103 0.59 0.72 10.14
N ALA A 104 1.53 0.78 11.09
CA ALA A 104 1.76 -0.35 11.99
C ALA A 104 0.45 -0.70 12.72
N PRO A 105 0.14 -2.00 12.93
CA PRO A 105 -0.98 -2.41 13.77
C PRO A 105 -0.78 -1.97 15.24
#